data_AF-A0A1S8KHG5-F1
#
_entry.id   AF-A0A1S8KHG5-F1
#
_cell.length_a   1.000
_cell.length_b   1.000
_cell.length_c   1.000
_cell.angle_alpha   90.00
_cell.angle_beta   90.00
_cell.angle_gamma   90.00
#
_symmetry.space_group_name_H-M   'P 1'
#
loop_
_entity.id
_entity.type
_entity.pdbx_description
1 polymer ?
#
loop_
_entity_poly.entity_id
_entity_poly.type
_entity_poly.pdbx_seq_one_letter_code
_entity_poly.pdbx_strand_id
1 'polypeptide(L)'
;QRAVRQAEEKAGIQIKGVSVGLPANMLEVENCQGMIAVNGDSKEITDEDVRNVASAALVRSIPPERQIVSILPQDFTVDGFEGIKDPRGMIGVRLEMYGLLFTGPKTIIHNIRKCVENAGLIVNEMVITPLALTESILSDGEKDFGTIVIDMGGGQTTTAVMHDKQLKFTNLDQEGGEFVTKDISIVLN
;
A
#
# COMPACT_ATOMS: atom_id res chain seq x y z
N GLN A 1 20.44 12.67 -1.75
CA GLN A 1 19.99 13.87 -2.49
C GLN A 1 20.36 13.92 -3.99
N ARG A 2 21.28 13.08 -4.54
CA ARG A 2 21.64 13.14 -5.98
C ARG A 2 20.43 13.01 -6.92
N ALA A 3 19.55 12.03 -6.68
CA ALA A 3 18.35 11.80 -7.50
C ALA A 3 17.38 12.99 -7.46
N VAL A 4 17.19 13.59 -6.29
CA VAL A 4 16.31 14.75 -6.10
C VAL A 4 16.79 15.95 -6.91
N ARG A 5 18.08 16.29 -6.80
CA ARG A 5 18.66 17.40 -7.58
C ARG A 5 18.48 17.22 -9.08
N GLN A 6 18.70 16.01 -9.59
CA GLN A 6 18.48 15.70 -11.00
C GLN A 6 17.01 15.86 -11.42
N ALA A 7 16.07 15.50 -10.53
CA ALA A 7 14.65 15.68 -10.79
C ALA A 7 14.24 17.16 -10.76
N GLU A 8 14.73 17.93 -9.77
CA GLU A 8 14.51 19.38 -9.66
C GLU A 8 15.04 20.14 -10.88
N GLU A 9 16.26 19.81 -11.33
CA GLU A 9 16.88 20.41 -12.53
C GLU A 9 16.04 20.15 -13.78
N LYS A 10 15.53 18.93 -13.97
CA LYS A 10 14.70 18.57 -15.13
C LYS A 10 13.31 19.18 -15.08
N ALA A 11 12.72 19.26 -13.90
CA ALA A 11 11.35 19.73 -13.71
C ALA A 11 11.25 21.25 -13.53
N GLY A 12 12.37 21.94 -13.23
CA GLY A 12 12.40 23.38 -12.98
C GLY A 12 11.69 23.79 -11.69
N ILE A 13 11.52 22.86 -10.75
CA ILE A 13 10.82 23.10 -9.47
C ILE A 13 11.66 22.61 -8.30
N GLN A 14 11.45 23.19 -7.13
CA GLN A 14 12.00 22.67 -5.88
C GLN A 14 11.09 21.56 -5.34
N ILE A 15 11.68 20.40 -5.02
CA ILE A 15 10.97 19.25 -4.48
C ILE A 15 11.14 19.25 -2.96
N LYS A 16 10.03 19.50 -2.25
CA LYS A 16 10.00 19.49 -0.78
C LYS A 16 9.36 18.22 -0.20
N GLY A 17 8.42 17.63 -0.93
CA GLY A 17 7.65 16.47 -0.50
C GLY A 17 7.73 15.33 -1.51
N VAL A 18 7.75 14.10 -1.02
CA VAL A 18 7.82 12.88 -1.84
C VAL A 18 6.89 11.79 -1.31
N SER A 19 6.39 10.97 -2.23
CA SER A 19 5.82 9.66 -1.90
C SER A 19 6.92 8.61 -2.01
N VAL A 20 7.01 7.71 -1.04
CA VAL A 20 8.13 6.77 -0.91
C VAL A 20 7.64 5.34 -1.03
N GLY A 21 8.24 4.57 -1.93
CA GLY A 21 7.96 3.14 -2.06
C GLY A 21 8.49 2.35 -0.84
N LEU A 22 7.64 1.51 -0.27
CA LEU A 22 7.99 0.50 0.72
C LEU A 22 8.07 -0.86 0.03
N PRO A 23 9.22 -1.53 0.12
CA PRO A 23 9.35 -2.86 -0.45
C PRO A 23 8.53 -3.87 0.38
N ALA A 24 8.18 -5.00 -0.22
CA ALA A 24 7.27 -5.98 0.38
C ALA A 24 7.91 -6.87 1.47
N ASN A 25 9.08 -6.49 2.00
CA ASN A 25 9.85 -7.27 2.98
C ASN A 25 9.01 -7.52 4.23
N MET A 26 8.66 -8.79 4.46
CA MET A 26 7.81 -9.21 5.58
C MET A 26 6.47 -8.45 5.65
N LEU A 27 5.95 -8.02 4.51
CA LEU A 27 4.61 -7.46 4.39
C LEU A 27 3.59 -8.57 4.69
N GLU A 28 2.63 -8.29 5.56
CA GLU A 28 1.51 -9.19 5.82
C GLU A 28 0.22 -8.53 5.37
N VAL A 29 -0.65 -9.36 4.78
CA VAL A 29 -1.98 -8.97 4.30
C VAL A 29 -3.00 -9.72 5.13
N GLU A 30 -3.89 -8.99 5.78
CA GLU A 30 -4.95 -9.55 6.61
C GLU A 30 -6.30 -8.95 6.26
N ASN A 31 -7.36 -9.71 6.45
CA ASN A 31 -8.71 -9.15 6.37
C ASN A 31 -8.95 -8.17 7.52
N CYS A 32 -9.77 -7.16 7.26
CA CYS A 32 -10.21 -6.18 8.24
C CYS A 32 -11.69 -5.89 8.11
N GLN A 33 -12.32 -5.65 9.26
CA GLN A 33 -13.70 -5.21 9.32
C GLN A 33 -13.82 -4.10 10.35
N GLY A 34 -14.56 -3.04 9.99
CA GLY A 34 -14.94 -1.96 10.89
C GLY A 34 -16.44 -1.73 10.83
N MET A 35 -17.02 -1.22 11.91
CA MET A 35 -18.43 -0.88 11.98
C MET A 35 -18.61 0.38 12.81
N ILE A 36 -19.46 1.29 12.33
CA ILE A 36 -19.88 2.49 13.06
C ILE A 36 -21.39 2.70 12.93
N ALA A 37 -21.95 3.45 13.87
CA ALA A 37 -23.26 4.05 13.71
C ALA A 37 -23.11 5.38 12.96
N VAL A 38 -23.97 5.62 11.96
CA VAL A 38 -24.03 6.88 11.22
C VAL A 38 -24.81 7.89 12.06
N ASN A 39 -24.11 8.95 12.45
CA ASN A 39 -24.66 10.00 13.30
C ASN A 39 -25.15 11.18 12.46
N GLY A 40 -26.02 12.03 13.03
CA GLY A 40 -26.64 13.15 12.31
C GLY A 40 -28.10 12.94 11.96
N ASP A 41 -28.80 14.05 11.69
CA ASP A 41 -30.24 14.09 11.48
C ASP A 41 -30.66 13.53 10.12
N SER A 42 -29.84 13.73 9.08
CA SER A 42 -30.11 13.23 7.72
C SER A 42 -29.83 11.74 7.54
N LYS A 43 -29.00 11.15 8.41
CA LYS A 43 -28.49 9.77 8.27
C LYS A 43 -27.78 9.51 6.94
N GLU A 44 -27.33 10.57 6.27
CA GLU A 44 -26.57 10.48 5.03
C GLU A 44 -25.10 10.20 5.35
N ILE A 45 -24.53 9.21 4.68
CA ILE A 45 -23.14 8.79 4.87
C ILE A 45 -22.21 9.79 4.22
N THR A 46 -21.32 10.36 5.04
CA THR A 46 -20.34 11.37 4.64
C THR A 46 -18.94 10.78 4.46
N ASP A 47 -18.01 11.57 3.89
CA ASP A 47 -16.58 11.20 3.88
C ASP A 47 -16.02 11.01 5.31
N GLU A 48 -16.58 11.67 6.31
CA GLU A 48 -16.17 11.50 7.70
C GLU A 48 -16.57 10.14 8.24
N ASP A 49 -17.79 9.66 7.93
CA ASP A 49 -18.24 8.33 8.30
C ASP A 49 -17.36 7.24 7.66
N VAL A 50 -16.99 7.42 6.38
CA VAL A 50 -16.07 6.50 5.68
C VAL A 50 -14.69 6.47 6.35
N ARG A 51 -14.15 7.63 6.78
CA ARG A 51 -12.89 7.68 7.55
C ARG A 51 -13.04 7.03 8.92
N ASN A 52 -14.17 7.22 9.59
CA ASN A 52 -14.43 6.69 10.92
C ASN A 52 -14.58 5.17 10.89
N VAL A 53 -15.28 4.59 9.90
CA VAL A 53 -15.41 3.13 9.77
C VAL A 53 -14.08 2.48 9.40
N ALA A 54 -13.29 3.11 8.53
CA ALA A 54 -11.94 2.64 8.23
C ALA A 54 -11.06 2.69 9.49
N SER A 55 -11.15 3.74 10.29
CA SER A 55 -10.43 3.86 11.57
C SER A 55 -10.87 2.80 12.58
N ALA A 56 -12.16 2.49 12.65
CA ALA A 56 -12.69 1.41 13.49
C ALA A 56 -12.10 0.05 13.10
N ALA A 57 -11.85 -0.20 11.81
CA ALA A 57 -11.24 -1.43 11.32
C ALA A 57 -9.76 -1.62 11.73
N LEU A 58 -9.09 -0.52 12.13
CA LEU A 58 -7.71 -0.53 12.62
C LEU A 58 -7.60 -0.90 14.10
N VAL A 59 -8.72 -0.91 14.85
CA VAL A 59 -8.74 -1.22 16.29
C VAL A 59 -8.59 -2.72 16.52
N ARG A 60 -7.38 -3.23 16.28
CA ARG A 60 -6.97 -4.61 16.57
C ARG A 60 -5.61 -4.65 17.25
N SER A 61 -5.32 -5.76 17.92
CA SER A 61 -3.97 -6.03 18.41
C SER A 61 -3.07 -6.41 17.23
N ILE A 62 -2.17 -5.50 16.85
CA ILE A 62 -1.07 -5.80 15.93
C ILE A 62 0.17 -6.09 16.79
N PRO A 63 1.03 -7.05 16.41
CA PRO A 63 2.26 -7.31 17.13
C PRO A 63 3.08 -6.02 17.34
N PRO A 64 3.68 -5.82 18.53
CA PRO A 64 4.31 -4.56 18.91
C PRO A 64 5.46 -4.12 17.96
N GLU A 65 6.07 -5.05 17.26
CA GLU A 65 7.14 -4.87 16.27
C GLU A 65 6.62 -4.49 14.86
N ARG A 66 5.31 -4.58 14.61
CA ARG A 66 4.67 -4.29 13.33
C ARG A 66 3.79 -3.04 13.39
N GLN A 67 3.64 -2.35 12.28
CA GLN A 67 2.70 -1.24 12.15
C GLN A 67 1.89 -1.33 10.86
N ILE A 68 0.74 -0.66 10.89
CA ILE A 68 -0.13 -0.51 9.73
C ILE A 68 0.58 0.36 8.70
N VAL A 69 0.64 -0.15 7.47
CA VAL A 69 1.16 0.58 6.31
C VAL A 69 0.02 1.20 5.52
N SER A 70 -1.01 0.42 5.22
CA SER A 70 -2.17 0.86 4.43
C SER A 70 -3.39 0.01 4.73
N ILE A 71 -4.56 0.55 4.42
CA ILE A 71 -5.84 -0.15 4.42
C ILE A 71 -6.49 0.03 3.05
N LEU A 72 -7.00 -1.06 2.48
CA LEU A 72 -7.70 -1.07 1.20
C LEU A 72 -9.13 -1.57 1.40
N PRO A 73 -10.13 -0.68 1.45
CA PRO A 73 -11.54 -1.07 1.47
C PRO A 73 -11.88 -1.90 0.23
N GLN A 74 -12.63 -2.99 0.42
CA GLN A 74 -13.09 -3.87 -0.66
C GLN A 74 -14.56 -3.65 -0.98
N ASP A 75 -15.37 -3.58 0.07
CA ASP A 75 -16.80 -3.35 0.01
C ASP A 75 -17.30 -2.78 1.34
N PHE A 76 -18.45 -2.16 1.26
CA PHE A 76 -19.18 -1.59 2.36
C PHE A 76 -20.55 -2.27 2.46
N THR A 77 -21.06 -2.28 3.69
CA THR A 77 -22.42 -2.72 3.99
C THR A 77 -23.16 -1.59 4.70
N VAL A 78 -24.30 -1.20 4.15
CA VAL A 78 -25.17 -0.15 4.73
C VAL A 78 -26.48 -0.79 5.14
N ASP A 79 -26.78 -0.79 6.44
CA ASP A 79 -28.00 -1.39 7.02
C ASP A 79 -28.28 -2.85 6.56
N GLY A 80 -27.21 -3.62 6.33
CA GLY A 80 -27.29 -5.01 5.87
C GLY A 80 -27.30 -5.19 4.35
N PHE A 81 -27.31 -4.12 3.55
CA PHE A 81 -27.11 -4.18 2.11
C PHE A 81 -25.61 -4.25 1.79
N GLU A 82 -25.13 -5.43 1.39
CA GLU A 82 -23.72 -5.72 1.10
C GLU A 82 -23.30 -5.35 -0.34
N GLY A 83 -22.00 -5.34 -0.59
CA GLY A 83 -21.45 -5.19 -1.95
C GLY A 83 -21.36 -3.75 -2.46
N ILE A 84 -21.52 -2.76 -1.58
CA ILE A 84 -21.46 -1.34 -1.92
C ILE A 84 -19.99 -0.94 -2.11
N LYS A 85 -19.63 -0.36 -3.25
CA LYS A 85 -18.25 0.10 -3.51
C LYS A 85 -17.95 1.47 -2.92
N ASP A 86 -18.94 2.36 -2.95
CA ASP A 86 -18.86 3.69 -2.37
C ASP A 86 -20.17 4.01 -1.67
N PRO A 87 -20.20 4.11 -0.33
CA PRO A 87 -21.42 4.34 0.43
C PRO A 87 -21.77 5.83 0.56
N ARG A 88 -20.93 6.75 0.06
CA ARG A 88 -21.14 8.19 0.24
C ARG A 88 -22.43 8.64 -0.45
N GLY A 89 -23.23 9.42 0.28
CA GLY A 89 -24.56 9.88 -0.16
C GLY A 89 -25.67 8.85 0.01
N MET A 90 -25.37 7.62 0.46
CA MET A 90 -26.42 6.69 0.88
C MET A 90 -26.96 7.07 2.26
N ILE A 91 -28.23 6.77 2.50
CA ILE A 91 -28.86 6.95 3.81
C ILE A 91 -28.81 5.61 4.55
N GLY A 92 -28.32 5.63 5.78
CA GLY A 92 -28.33 4.46 6.65
C GLY A 92 -28.00 4.79 8.10
N VAL A 93 -28.30 3.86 9.00
CA VAL A 93 -28.00 4.01 10.43
C VAL A 93 -26.72 3.27 10.83
N ARG A 94 -26.32 2.26 10.07
CA ARG A 94 -25.14 1.43 10.30
C ARG A 94 -24.30 1.32 9.04
N LEU A 95 -23.03 1.64 9.17
CA LEU A 95 -22.03 1.50 8.12
C LEU A 95 -20.98 0.50 8.57
N GLU A 96 -20.76 -0.52 7.76
CA GLU A 96 -19.69 -1.50 7.91
C GLU A 96 -18.76 -1.42 6.70
N MET A 97 -17.48 -1.73 6.92
CA MET A 97 -16.47 -1.81 5.88
C MET A 97 -15.74 -3.14 6.02
N TYR A 98 -15.61 -3.87 4.92
CA TYR A 98 -14.71 -5.00 4.77
C TYR A 98 -13.54 -4.60 3.89
N GLY A 99 -12.33 -5.03 4.24
CA GLY A 99 -11.14 -4.63 3.48
C GLY A 99 -9.91 -5.47 3.79
N LEU A 100 -8.79 -5.07 3.19
CA LEU A 100 -7.47 -5.61 3.46
C LEU A 100 -6.63 -4.62 4.26
N LEU A 101 -5.98 -5.13 5.30
CA LEU A 101 -5.00 -4.42 6.10
C LEU A 101 -3.61 -4.90 5.73
N PHE A 102 -2.73 -3.95 5.44
CA PHE A 102 -1.33 -4.22 5.18
C PHE A 102 -0.50 -3.78 6.37
N THR A 103 0.28 -4.70 6.94
CA THR A 103 1.22 -4.40 8.03
C THR A 103 2.64 -4.69 7.59
N GLY A 104 3.60 -4.02 8.22
CA GLY A 104 5.02 -4.26 7.99
C GLY A 104 5.88 -3.98 9.23
N PRO A 105 7.16 -4.39 9.22
CA PRO A 105 8.06 -4.18 10.35
C PRO A 105 8.29 -2.69 10.65
N LYS A 106 8.07 -2.27 11.90
CA LYS A 106 8.27 -0.87 12.33
C LYS A 106 9.66 -0.35 12.01
N THR A 107 10.67 -1.19 12.21
CA THR A 107 12.09 -0.85 12.00
C THR A 107 12.38 -0.50 10.54
N ILE A 108 11.91 -1.32 9.59
CA ILE A 108 12.11 -1.08 8.15
C ILE A 108 11.48 0.25 7.75
N ILE A 109 10.20 0.42 8.11
CA ILE A 109 9.44 1.60 7.72
C ILE A 109 10.02 2.87 8.37
N HIS A 110 10.41 2.80 9.65
CA HIS A 110 11.07 3.90 10.35
C HIS A 110 12.39 4.30 9.68
N ASN A 111 13.23 3.32 9.35
CA ASN A 111 14.54 3.56 8.74
C ASN A 111 14.41 4.19 7.34
N ILE A 112 13.47 3.71 6.52
CA ILE A 112 13.19 4.30 5.21
C ILE A 112 12.74 5.75 5.35
N ARG A 113 11.75 6.00 6.23
CA ARG A 113 11.27 7.37 6.51
C ARG A 113 12.41 8.28 6.97
N LYS A 114 13.21 7.84 7.95
CA LYS A 114 14.33 8.62 8.47
C LYS A 114 15.40 8.91 7.42
N CYS A 115 15.69 7.95 6.54
CA CYS A 115 16.63 8.15 5.44
C CYS A 115 16.16 9.30 4.52
N VAL A 116 14.88 9.35 4.18
CA VAL A 116 14.29 10.40 3.34
C VAL A 116 14.22 11.74 4.06
N GLU A 117 13.79 11.76 5.33
CA GLU A 117 13.75 12.97 6.16
C GLU A 117 15.15 13.58 6.36
N ASN A 118 16.17 12.75 6.60
CA ASN A 118 17.57 13.19 6.72
C ASN A 118 18.12 13.77 5.40
N ALA A 119 17.50 13.45 4.27
CA ALA A 119 17.77 14.08 2.99
C ALA A 119 17.04 15.43 2.81
N GLY A 120 16.38 15.96 3.84
CA GLY A 120 15.70 17.26 3.83
C GLY A 120 14.34 17.26 3.15
N LEU A 121 13.73 16.08 2.96
CA LEU A 121 12.45 15.90 2.31
C LEU A 121 11.34 15.57 3.30
N ILE A 122 10.13 15.98 2.98
CA ILE A 122 8.91 15.59 3.69
C ILE A 122 8.37 14.30 3.05
N VAL A 123 8.16 13.27 3.85
CA VAL A 123 7.47 12.04 3.40
C VAL A 123 5.98 12.29 3.48
N ASN A 124 5.35 12.55 2.33
CA ASN A 124 3.90 12.78 2.24
C ASN A 124 3.14 11.47 2.47
N GLU A 125 3.60 10.40 1.82
CA GLU A 125 2.98 9.09 1.87
C GLU A 125 4.03 8.00 1.70
N MET A 126 3.77 6.83 2.27
CA MET A 126 4.53 5.62 2.02
C MET A 126 3.62 4.61 1.34
N VAL A 127 4.02 4.14 0.17
CA VAL A 127 3.20 3.31 -0.71
C VAL A 127 3.85 1.94 -0.84
N ILE A 128 3.08 0.87 -0.71
CA ILE A 128 3.59 -0.48 -0.90
C ILE A 128 3.95 -0.66 -2.37
N THR A 129 5.24 -0.84 -2.67
CA THR A 129 5.76 -0.89 -4.05
C THR A 129 5.04 -1.92 -4.93
N PRO A 130 4.81 -3.18 -4.52
CA PRO A 130 4.10 -4.12 -5.39
C PRO A 130 2.65 -3.72 -5.66
N LEU A 131 1.96 -3.05 -4.73
CA LEU A 131 0.62 -2.50 -5.00
C LEU A 131 0.68 -1.41 -6.09
N ALA A 132 1.59 -0.44 -5.94
CA ALA A 132 1.74 0.62 -6.94
C ALA A 132 2.13 0.08 -8.32
N LEU A 133 3.01 -0.93 -8.34
CA LEU A 133 3.48 -1.56 -9.57
C LEU A 133 2.35 -2.30 -10.29
N THR A 134 1.61 -3.16 -9.59
CA THR A 134 0.50 -3.92 -10.18
C THR A 134 -0.61 -3.00 -10.66
N GLU A 135 -0.87 -1.89 -9.96
CA GLU A 135 -1.81 -0.87 -10.42
C GLU A 135 -1.37 -0.19 -11.73
N SER A 136 -0.07 -0.03 -11.95
CA SER A 136 0.47 0.68 -13.10
C SER A 136 0.61 -0.19 -14.36
N ILE A 137 0.88 -1.49 -14.19
CA ILE A 137 1.24 -2.37 -15.33
C ILE A 137 0.16 -3.38 -15.70
N LEU A 138 -0.77 -3.69 -14.80
CA LEU A 138 -1.83 -4.67 -15.06
C LEU A 138 -3.14 -4.00 -15.45
N SER A 139 -3.81 -4.59 -16.42
CA SER A 139 -5.21 -4.31 -16.73
C SER A 139 -6.15 -4.86 -15.66
N ASP A 140 -7.37 -4.34 -15.61
CA ASP A 140 -8.42 -4.85 -14.71
C ASP A 140 -8.70 -6.35 -14.89
N GLY A 141 -8.62 -6.86 -16.13
CA GLY A 141 -8.80 -8.28 -16.41
C GLY A 141 -7.67 -9.15 -15.87
N GLU A 142 -6.42 -8.68 -15.97
CA GLU A 142 -5.25 -9.38 -15.42
C GLU A 142 -5.27 -9.42 -13.89
N LYS A 143 -5.68 -8.30 -13.25
CA LYS A 143 -5.84 -8.22 -11.79
C LYS A 143 -6.97 -9.12 -11.29
N ASP A 144 -8.03 -9.28 -12.07
CA ASP A 144 -9.22 -10.05 -11.70
C ASP A 144 -8.99 -11.56 -11.87
N PHE A 145 -8.56 -12.00 -13.06
CA PHE A 145 -8.37 -13.41 -13.41
C PHE A 145 -7.25 -14.09 -12.61
N GLY A 146 -6.23 -13.34 -12.24
CA GLY A 146 -5.05 -13.85 -11.55
C GLY A 146 -3.77 -13.60 -12.35
N THR A 147 -2.83 -12.87 -11.76
CA THR A 147 -1.53 -12.58 -12.38
C THR A 147 -0.40 -12.63 -11.36
N ILE A 148 0.76 -13.14 -11.78
CA ILE A 148 2.00 -13.08 -11.00
C ILE A 148 2.91 -12.05 -11.66
N VAL A 149 3.28 -11.02 -10.92
CA VAL A 149 4.27 -10.01 -11.31
C VAL A 149 5.60 -10.36 -10.65
N ILE A 150 6.67 -10.40 -11.44
CA ILE A 150 8.05 -10.58 -10.97
C ILE A 150 8.83 -9.31 -11.30
N ASP A 151 9.15 -8.54 -10.26
CA ASP A 151 9.94 -7.31 -10.34
C ASP A 151 11.40 -7.61 -10.01
N MET A 152 12.24 -7.66 -11.04
CA MET A 152 13.67 -7.94 -10.92
C MET A 152 14.46 -6.63 -10.76
N GLY A 153 14.73 -6.26 -9.51
CA GLY A 153 15.53 -5.09 -9.15
C GLY A 153 17.03 -5.36 -9.12
N GLY A 154 17.81 -4.36 -8.69
CA GLY A 154 19.26 -4.48 -8.53
C GLY A 154 19.66 -5.44 -7.40
N GLY A 155 19.21 -5.16 -6.18
CA GLY A 155 19.57 -5.94 -5.00
C GLY A 155 18.56 -7.02 -4.59
N GLN A 156 17.40 -7.09 -5.24
CA GLN A 156 16.32 -8.01 -4.87
C GLN A 156 15.37 -8.27 -6.03
N THR A 157 14.67 -9.40 -5.97
CA THR A 157 13.59 -9.77 -6.87
C THR A 157 12.31 -9.92 -6.06
N THR A 158 11.24 -9.21 -6.44
CA THR A 158 9.96 -9.22 -5.73
C THR A 158 8.91 -9.93 -6.56
N THR A 159 8.19 -10.87 -5.95
CA THR A 159 7.04 -11.53 -6.56
C THR A 159 5.76 -11.00 -5.92
N ALA A 160 4.77 -10.62 -6.73
CA ALA A 160 3.45 -10.19 -6.30
C ALA A 160 2.37 -11.00 -7.03
N VAL A 161 1.41 -11.53 -6.28
CA VAL A 161 0.27 -12.30 -6.84
C VAL A 161 -1.00 -11.48 -6.68
N MET A 162 -1.62 -11.15 -7.81
CA MET A 162 -2.90 -10.46 -7.90
C MET A 162 -4.00 -11.46 -8.25
N HIS A 163 -5.17 -11.34 -7.64
CA HIS A 163 -6.41 -12.06 -8.00
C HIS A 163 -7.61 -11.31 -7.39
N ASP A 164 -8.80 -11.35 -8.00
CA ASP A 164 -9.97 -10.56 -7.57
C ASP A 164 -9.67 -9.07 -7.36
N LYS A 165 -8.74 -8.50 -8.14
CA LYS A 165 -8.22 -7.13 -7.98
C LYS A 165 -7.56 -6.86 -6.63
N GLN A 166 -7.07 -7.89 -5.95
CA GLN A 166 -6.40 -7.81 -4.66
C GLN A 166 -4.98 -8.38 -4.74
N LEU A 167 -4.06 -7.76 -4.00
CA LEU A 167 -2.76 -8.34 -3.72
C LEU A 167 -2.92 -9.45 -2.70
N LYS A 168 -2.88 -10.70 -3.16
CA LYS A 168 -3.09 -11.89 -2.32
C LYS A 168 -1.81 -12.35 -1.62
N PHE A 169 -0.67 -12.15 -2.27
CA PHE A 169 0.61 -12.64 -1.77
C PHE A 169 1.76 -11.80 -2.30
N THR A 170 2.78 -11.64 -1.48
CA THR A 170 4.08 -11.11 -1.88
C THR A 170 5.20 -11.94 -1.30
N ASN A 171 6.23 -12.17 -2.08
CA ASN A 171 7.50 -12.69 -1.60
C ASN A 171 8.65 -11.85 -2.14
N LEU A 172 9.77 -11.91 -1.45
CA LEU A 172 10.97 -11.19 -1.84
C LEU A 172 12.18 -12.10 -1.69
N ASP A 173 12.96 -12.17 -2.74
CA ASP A 173 14.27 -12.79 -2.74
C ASP A 173 15.36 -11.72 -2.73
N GLN A 174 16.40 -11.89 -1.92
CA GLN A 174 17.52 -10.96 -1.81
C GLN A 174 18.58 -11.20 -2.90
N GLU A 175 18.12 -11.54 -4.09
CA GLU A 175 18.92 -11.73 -5.29
C GLU A 175 18.32 -10.90 -6.43
N GLY A 176 19.16 -10.11 -7.08
CA GLY A 176 18.76 -9.24 -8.20
C GLY A 176 19.89 -9.09 -9.22
N GLY A 177 19.78 -8.07 -10.08
CA GLY A 177 20.74 -7.81 -11.14
C GLY A 177 22.19 -7.56 -10.68
N GLU A 178 22.41 -7.20 -9.41
CA GLU A 178 23.76 -7.08 -8.83
C GLU A 178 24.50 -8.42 -8.79
N PHE A 179 23.79 -9.54 -8.53
CA PHE A 179 24.38 -10.88 -8.58
C PHE A 179 24.74 -11.27 -10.01
N VAL A 180 23.86 -10.97 -10.97
CA VAL A 180 24.15 -11.18 -12.40
C VAL A 180 25.40 -10.39 -12.81
N THR A 181 25.50 -9.13 -12.42
CA THR A 181 26.65 -8.27 -12.71
C THR A 181 27.93 -8.83 -12.08
N LYS A 182 27.84 -9.31 -10.83
CA LYS A 182 28.95 -9.92 -10.11
C LYS A 182 29.44 -11.19 -10.79
N ASP A 183 28.54 -12.07 -11.18
CA ASP A 183 28.89 -13.33 -11.85
C ASP A 183 29.58 -13.08 -13.20
N ILE A 184 29.06 -12.14 -13.99
CA ILE A 184 29.72 -11.70 -15.23
C ILE A 184 31.13 -11.18 -14.94
N SER A 185 31.28 -10.36 -13.90
CA SER A 185 32.59 -9.78 -13.54
C SER A 185 33.61 -10.81 -13.05
N ILE A 186 33.18 -11.93 -12.47
CA ILE A 186 34.07 -13.01 -12.01
C ILE A 186 34.56 -13.86 -13.18
N VAL A 187 33.70 -14.06 -14.20
CA VAL A 187 34.04 -14.91 -15.36
C VAL A 187 34.86 -14.15 -16.40
N LEU A 188 34.62 -12.85 -16.56
CA LEU A 188 35.23 -12.04 -17.62
C LEU A 188 36.40 -11.15 -17.17
N ASN A 189 36.72 -11.10 -15.88
CA ASN A 189 37.99 -10.54 -15.37
C ASN A 189 38.97 -11.66 -15.00
#